data_AF-A0A958G832-F1
#
_entry.id   AF-A0A958G832-F1
#
_cell.length_a   1.000
_cell.length_b   1.000
_cell.length_c   1.000
_cell.angle_alpha   90.00
_cell.angle_beta   90.00
_cell.angle_gamma   90.00
#
_symmetry.space_group_name_H-M   'P 1'
#
loop_
_entity.id
_entity.type
_entity.pdbx_description
1 polymer ?
#
loop_
_entity_poly.entity_id
_entity_poly.type
_entity_poly.pdbx_seq_one_letter_code
_entity_poly.pdbx_strand_id
1 'polypeptide(L)'
;MQATPSKVEQIALERSGFALKYPPQEKSGVILIDNFPLLGKVTALRFIEWVQQNPNGVISLPTGKTPEYFIKEVQRLLQNWSDKKIQQELSEGGIDPAHKPDFRG
;
A
#
# COMPACT_ATOMS: atom_id res chain seq x y z
N MET A 1 -19.12 10.93 -3.46
CA MET A 1 -17.65 10.99 -3.34
C MET A 1 -17.10 9.83 -4.17
N GLN A 2 -16.15 10.05 -5.07
CA GLN A 2 -15.54 8.95 -5.82
C GLN A 2 -14.74 8.10 -4.83
N ALA A 3 -15.06 6.81 -4.73
CA ALA A 3 -14.46 5.90 -3.77
C ALA A 3 -13.45 5.00 -4.47
N THR A 4 -12.29 4.80 -3.86
CA THR A 4 -11.38 3.71 -4.22
C THR A 4 -11.84 2.41 -3.55
N PRO A 5 -11.78 1.24 -4.24
CA PRO A 5 -12.11 -0.04 -3.63
C PRO A 5 -11.03 -0.54 -2.65
N SER A 6 -9.83 0.05 -2.64
CA SER A 6 -8.73 -0.34 -1.75
C SER A 6 -8.92 0.27 -0.36
N LYS A 7 -8.78 -0.56 0.70
CA LYS A 7 -8.86 -0.08 2.07
C LYS A 7 -7.62 0.74 2.43
N VAL A 8 -6.45 0.33 1.93
CA VAL A 8 -5.19 1.06 2.09
C VAL A 8 -5.32 2.47 1.51
N GLU A 9 -5.83 2.59 0.29
CA GLU A 9 -5.99 3.89 -0.38
C GLU A 9 -7.05 4.77 0.30
N GLN A 10 -8.14 4.19 0.82
CA GLN A 10 -9.13 4.94 1.63
C GLN A 10 -8.48 5.56 2.87
N ILE A 11 -7.71 4.77 3.62
CA ILE A 11 -7.01 5.24 4.83
C ILE A 11 -6.00 6.34 4.48
N ALA A 12 -5.24 6.17 3.39
CA ALA A 12 -4.27 7.17 2.94
C ALA A 12 -4.96 8.47 2.49
N LEU A 13 -6.08 8.37 1.77
CA LEU A 13 -6.85 9.53 1.31
C LEU A 13 -7.47 10.29 2.49
N GLU A 14 -8.07 9.59 3.45
CA GLU A 14 -8.61 10.19 4.68
C GLU A 14 -7.53 10.95 5.45
N ARG A 15 -6.33 10.36 5.59
CA ARG A 15 -5.18 11.03 6.24
C ARG A 15 -4.70 12.25 5.48
N SER A 16 -4.79 12.25 4.15
CA SER A 16 -4.37 13.39 3.34
C SER A 16 -5.29 14.61 3.52
N GLY A 17 -6.57 14.40 3.85
CA GLY A 17 -7.57 15.47 3.95
C GLY A 17 -8.01 16.05 2.59
N PHE A 18 -7.51 15.51 1.48
CA PHE A 18 -7.89 15.92 0.12
C PHE A 18 -8.96 14.99 -0.47
N ALA A 19 -9.67 15.49 -1.47
CA ALA A 19 -10.53 14.64 -2.30
C ALA A 19 -9.67 13.80 -3.25
N LEU A 20 -10.15 12.60 -3.60
CA LEU A 20 -9.43 11.71 -4.52
C LEU A 20 -9.21 12.36 -5.89
N LYS A 21 -10.12 13.24 -6.32
CA LYS A 21 -10.10 13.84 -7.65
C LYS A 21 -10.89 15.15 -7.69
N TYR A 22 -10.36 16.14 -8.38
CA TYR A 22 -10.94 17.47 -8.59
C TYR A 22 -11.25 17.70 -10.09
N PRO A 23 -12.47 17.38 -10.56
CA PRO A 23 -12.89 17.63 -11.95
C PRO A 23 -13.18 19.13 -12.20
N PRO A 24 -13.08 19.61 -13.46
CA PRO A 24 -12.80 18.85 -14.68
C PRO A 24 -11.30 18.65 -15.01
N GLN A 25 -10.38 19.30 -14.28
CA GLN A 25 -8.96 19.32 -14.62
C GLN A 25 -8.27 17.98 -14.42
N GLU A 26 -8.54 17.32 -13.29
CA GLU A 26 -7.92 16.05 -12.98
C GLU A 26 -8.60 14.91 -13.72
N LYS A 27 -7.79 14.03 -14.34
CA LYS A 27 -8.28 12.85 -15.09
C LYS A 27 -8.09 11.55 -14.32
N SER A 28 -7.14 11.50 -13.41
CA SER A 28 -6.84 10.35 -12.55
C SER A 28 -6.98 10.74 -11.08
N GLY A 29 -7.22 9.76 -10.21
CA GLY A 29 -7.22 9.99 -8.77
C GLY A 29 -5.79 10.25 -8.25
N VAL A 30 -5.68 11.11 -7.23
CA VAL A 30 -4.41 11.48 -6.58
C VAL A 30 -4.56 11.28 -5.08
N ILE A 31 -3.54 10.69 -4.46
CA ILE A 31 -3.40 10.59 -3.01
C ILE A 31 -2.12 11.33 -2.63
N LEU A 32 -2.25 12.40 -1.85
CA LEU A 32 -1.10 13.17 -1.39
C LEU A 32 -0.46 12.49 -0.18
N ILE A 33 0.87 12.35 -0.21
CA ILE A 33 1.68 11.75 0.85
C ILE A 33 2.82 12.70 1.22
N ASP A 34 3.04 12.90 2.52
CA ASP A 34 3.93 13.96 3.02
C ASP A 34 5.43 13.77 2.72
N ASN A 35 5.89 12.53 2.59
CA ASN A 35 7.32 12.23 2.44
C ASN A 35 7.61 10.84 1.83
N PHE A 36 8.83 10.65 1.34
CA PHE A 36 9.26 9.40 0.70
C PHE A 36 9.20 8.15 1.59
N PRO A 37 9.61 8.18 2.88
CA PRO A 37 9.41 7.03 3.78
C PRO A 37 7.95 6.61 3.89
N LEU A 38 7.03 7.56 4.12
CA LEU A 38 5.60 7.28 4.22
C LEU A 38 5.04 6.77 2.89
N LEU A 39 5.48 7.34 1.76
CA LEU A 39 5.11 6.86 0.42
C LEU A 39 5.55 5.42 0.21
N GLY A 40 6.76 5.06 0.63
CA GLY A 40 7.26 3.69 0.58
C GLY A 40 6.37 2.72 1.37
N LYS A 41 6.01 3.11 2.60
CA LYS A 41 5.13 2.31 3.48
C LYS A 41 3.72 2.13 2.91
N VAL A 42 3.08 3.22 2.47
CA VAL A 42 1.73 3.15 1.88
C VAL A 42 1.73 2.31 0.61
N THR A 43 2.74 2.48 -0.24
CA THR A 43 2.90 1.66 -1.45
C THR A 43 3.14 0.18 -1.11
N ALA A 44 3.92 -0.12 -0.06
CA ALA A 44 4.16 -1.49 0.39
C ALA A 44 2.88 -2.17 0.91
N LEU A 45 2.09 -1.47 1.72
CA LEU A 45 0.78 -1.94 2.18
C LEU A 45 -0.14 -2.18 0.97
N ARG A 46 -0.23 -1.23 0.05
CA ARG A 46 -1.09 -1.34 -1.12
C ARG A 46 -0.70 -2.51 -2.04
N PHE A 47 0.60 -2.76 -2.17
CA PHE A 47 1.15 -3.90 -2.88
C PHE A 47 0.77 -5.23 -2.20
N ILE A 48 0.93 -5.33 -0.88
CA ILE A 48 0.53 -6.52 -0.11
C ILE A 48 -0.98 -6.79 -0.24
N GLU A 49 -1.81 -5.75 -0.14
CA GLU A 49 -3.26 -5.86 -0.37
C GLU A 49 -3.56 -6.42 -1.76
N TRP A 50 -2.87 -5.92 -2.79
CA TRP A 50 -3.04 -6.40 -4.15
C TRP A 50 -2.66 -7.88 -4.28
N VAL A 51 -1.54 -8.30 -3.70
CA VAL A 51 -1.07 -9.70 -3.77
C VAL A 51 -2.02 -10.64 -3.02
N GLN A 52 -2.55 -10.25 -1.86
CA GLN A 52 -3.58 -11.01 -1.15
C GLN A 52 -4.84 -11.24 -2.01
N GLN A 53 -5.20 -10.24 -2.83
CA GLN A 53 -6.35 -10.30 -3.73
C GLN A 53 -6.04 -10.99 -5.06
N ASN A 54 -4.76 -11.10 -5.44
CA ASN A 54 -4.30 -11.60 -6.74
C ASN A 54 -3.12 -12.57 -6.56
N PRO A 55 -3.32 -13.75 -5.95
CA PRO A 55 -2.23 -14.68 -5.62
C PRO A 55 -1.47 -15.24 -6.83
N ASN A 56 -2.11 -15.27 -8.01
CA ASN A 56 -1.50 -15.67 -9.29
C ASN A 56 -1.22 -14.46 -10.20
N GLY A 57 -1.22 -13.26 -9.63
CA GLY A 57 -1.05 -12.02 -10.36
C GLY A 57 0.40 -11.82 -10.82
N VAL A 58 0.56 -11.21 -12.00
CA VAL A 58 1.89 -10.84 -12.52
C VAL A 58 2.21 -9.41 -12.10
N ILE A 59 3.38 -9.22 -11.50
CA ILE A 59 3.88 -7.92 -11.05
C ILE A 59 5.14 -7.52 -11.83
N SER A 60 5.30 -6.24 -12.12
CA SER A 60 6.57 -5.68 -12.56
C SER A 60 7.11 -4.76 -11.48
N LEU A 61 8.37 -4.97 -11.09
CA LEU A 61 9.04 -4.17 -10.07
C LEU A 61 10.02 -3.19 -10.73
N PRO A 62 10.01 -1.91 -10.34
CA PRO A 62 10.95 -0.93 -10.84
C PRO A 62 12.37 -1.19 -10.30
N THR A 63 13.38 -0.72 -11.02
CA THR A 63 14.79 -0.73 -10.59
C THR A 63 15.29 0.67 -10.19
N GLY A 64 16.43 0.74 -9.50
CA GLY A 64 17.07 2.01 -9.10
C GLY A 64 16.88 2.40 -7.63
N LYS A 65 17.21 3.64 -7.27
CA LYS A 65 17.16 4.14 -5.87
C LYS A 65 15.78 4.61 -5.43
N THR A 66 14.96 5.10 -6.36
CA THR A 66 13.61 5.63 -6.08
C THR A 66 12.70 4.64 -5.31
N PRO A 67 12.67 3.33 -5.63
CA PRO A 67 11.84 2.38 -4.88
C PRO A 67 12.45 1.88 -3.57
N GLU A 68 13.57 2.44 -3.08
CA GLU A 68 14.29 1.89 -1.91
C GLU A 68 13.41 1.83 -0.66
N TYR A 69 12.62 2.86 -0.35
CA TYR A 69 11.70 2.84 0.79
C TYR A 69 10.60 1.79 0.62
N PHE A 70 10.06 1.64 -0.59
CA PHE A 70 9.06 0.62 -0.88
C PHE A 70 9.62 -0.79 -0.67
N ILE A 71 10.80 -1.10 -1.23
CA ILE A 71 11.43 -2.42 -1.11
C ILE A 71 11.74 -2.73 0.35
N LYS A 72 12.30 -1.77 1.09
CA LYS A 72 12.60 -1.92 2.52
C LYS A 72 11.34 -2.20 3.34
N GLU A 73 10.25 -1.48 3.08
CA GLU A 73 9.00 -1.67 3.82
C GLU A 73 8.34 -3.01 3.50
N VAL A 74 8.32 -3.44 2.23
CA VAL A 74 7.83 -4.78 1.86
C VAL A 74 8.64 -5.87 2.57
N GLN A 75 9.97 -5.78 2.54
CA GLN A 75 10.84 -6.74 3.23
C GLN A 75 10.60 -6.74 4.75
N ARG A 76 10.55 -5.57 5.38
CA ARG A 76 10.32 -5.41 6.82
C ARG A 76 9.01 -6.04 7.26
N LEU A 77 7.91 -5.77 6.55
CA LEU A 77 6.59 -6.29 6.85
C LEU A 77 6.52 -7.81 6.66
N LEU A 78 7.07 -8.35 5.57
CA LEU A 78 7.01 -9.79 5.27
C LEU A 78 7.91 -10.64 6.17
N GLN A 79 9.10 -10.16 6.51
CA GLN A 79 10.05 -10.86 7.38
C GLN A 79 9.54 -10.95 8.82
N ASN A 80 8.81 -9.92 9.28
CA ASN A 80 8.34 -9.79 10.64
C ASN A 80 6.82 -10.01 10.77
N TRP A 81 6.20 -10.72 9.81
CA TRP A 81 4.73 -10.88 9.72
C TRP A 81 4.06 -11.43 10.99
N SER A 82 4.77 -12.26 11.76
CA SER A 82 4.26 -12.85 13.00
C SER A 82 4.50 -11.98 14.24
N ASP A 83 5.21 -10.86 14.11
CA ASP A 83 5.43 -9.91 15.21
C ASP A 83 4.16 -9.13 15.50
N LYS A 84 3.76 -9.02 16.77
CA LYS A 84 2.51 -8.36 17.18
C LYS A 84 2.44 -6.89 16.76
N LYS A 85 3.57 -6.16 16.81
CA LYS A 85 3.61 -4.75 16.40
C LYS A 85 3.42 -4.62 14.89
N ILE A 86 3.99 -5.54 14.12
CA ILE A 86 3.80 -5.57 12.66
C ILE A 86 2.38 -5.96 12.29
N GLN A 87 1.77 -6.93 12.98
CA GLN A 87 0.37 -7.28 12.77
C GLN A 87 -0.57 -6.10 13.07
N GLN A 88 -0.32 -5.37 14.16
CA GLN A 88 -1.05 -4.15 14.45
C GLN A 88 -0.87 -3.10 13.36
N GLU A 89 0.37 -2.86 12.92
CA GLU A 89 0.68 -1.92 11.84
C GLU A 89 0.00 -2.29 10.51
N LEU A 90 -0.05 -3.58 10.17
CA LEU A 90 -0.75 -4.11 9.00
C LEU A 90 -2.26 -3.84 9.11
N SER A 91 -2.88 -4.16 10.24
CA SER A 91 -4.31 -3.90 10.48
C SER A 91 -4.66 -2.42 10.44
N GLU A 92 -3.86 -1.55 11.08
CA GLU A 92 -4.01 -0.09 11.00
C GLU A 92 -3.84 0.45 9.57
N GLY A 93 -3.05 -0.27 8.76
CA GLY A 93 -2.85 0.01 7.33
C GLY A 93 -3.94 -0.55 6.42
N GLY A 94 -4.93 -1.29 6.95
CA GLY A 94 -6.01 -1.89 6.16
C GLY A 94 -5.70 -3.28 5.61
N ILE A 95 -4.63 -3.93 6.07
CA ILE A 95 -4.24 -5.29 5.68
C ILE A 95 -4.71 -6.30 6.72
N ASP A 96 -5.27 -7.42 6.26
CA ASP A 96 -5.59 -8.53 7.13
C ASP A 96 -4.33 -9.38 7.43
N PRO A 97 -3.83 -9.39 8.68
CA PRO A 97 -2.62 -10.15 9.04
C PRO A 97 -2.85 -11.66 9.06
N ALA A 98 -4.11 -12.13 9.09
CA ALA A 98 -4.42 -13.56 9.04
C ALA A 98 -4.02 -14.21 7.71
N HIS A 99 -3.93 -13.41 6.64
CA HIS A 99 -3.68 -13.89 5.28
C HIS A 99 -2.31 -13.44 4.78
N LYS A 100 -1.22 -14.14 5.13
CA LYS A 100 0.10 -13.77 4.61
C LYS A 100 0.13 -13.91 3.06
N PRO A 101 0.59 -12.90 2.31
CA PRO A 101 0.66 -12.98 0.85
C PRO A 101 1.61 -14.11 0.39
N ASP A 102 1.20 -14.83 -0.66
CA ASP A 102 2.01 -15.83 -1.35
C ASP A 102 2.60 -15.23 -2.63
N PHE A 103 3.87 -15.52 -2.90
CA PHE A 103 4.63 -15.00 -4.04
C PHE A 103 5.15 -16.12 -4.95
N ARG A 104 4.70 -17.37 -4.76
CA ARG A 104 5.18 -18.56 -5.48
C ARG A 104 4.38 -18.89 -6.76
N GLY A 105 3.63 -17.91 -7.29
CA GLY A 105 2.85 -18.06 -8.53
C GLY A 105 3.68 -18.55 -9.71
#